data_AF-A0A090GHD1-F1
#
_entry.id   AF-A0A090GHD1-F1
#
_cell.length_a   1.000
_cell.length_b   1.000
_cell.length_c   1.000
_cell.angle_alpha   90.00
_cell.angle_beta   90.00
_cell.angle_gamma   90.00
#
_symmetry.space_group_name_H-M   'P 1'
#
loop_
_entity.id
_entity.type
_entity.pdbx_description
1 polymer ?
#
loop_
_entity_poly.entity_id
_entity_poly.type
_entity_poly.pdbx_seq_one_letter_code
_entity_poly.pdbx_strand_id
1 'polypeptide(L)'
;MFAIALLALGNLGGPGMIAKYCGKLAAQTLAGILILLTPAAEAAESLAGSKGHVRFPVYSAPGSTGGCGKNFRDYIAAHGHSAYAMTPFNWATEFTICGSSLNAPSQQAAEAKALQSCESGRKKWKVSTAGVCSIAASK
;
A
#
# COMPACT_ATOMS: atom_id res chain seq x y z
N MET A 1 -2.90 -29.74 -9.83
CA MET A 1 -1.82 -30.63 -10.28
C MET A 1 -0.50 -30.07 -9.78
N PHE A 2 0.03 -30.62 -8.69
CA PHE A 2 1.46 -30.90 -8.48
C PHE A 2 1.55 -31.77 -7.23
N ALA A 3 1.85 -33.04 -7.47
CA ALA A 3 2.23 -34.04 -6.49
C ALA A 3 3.68 -34.45 -6.77
N ILE A 4 4.27 -35.25 -5.87
CA ILE A 4 5.57 -35.95 -5.94
C ILE A 4 6.74 -35.11 -5.37
N ALA A 5 7.56 -35.56 -4.42
CA ALA A 5 7.62 -36.77 -3.60
C ALA A 5 8.46 -36.49 -2.35
N LEU A 6 7.99 -36.94 -1.20
CA LEU A 6 8.82 -37.09 0.01
C LEU A 6 8.98 -38.60 0.24
N LEU A 7 10.07 -39.18 -0.24
CA LEU A 7 10.44 -40.54 0.13
C LEU A 7 11.97 -40.68 0.24
N ALA A 8 12.34 -41.46 1.24
CA ALA A 8 13.58 -42.20 1.43
C ALA A 8 14.77 -41.47 2.07
N LEU A 9 14.87 -41.60 3.40
CA LEU A 9 16.07 -41.97 4.18
C LEU A 9 15.50 -42.55 5.51
N GLY A 10 15.38 -43.86 5.74
CA GLY A 10 16.41 -44.88 5.66
C GLY A 10 16.86 -45.23 7.08
N ASN A 11 16.16 -46.15 7.75
CA ASN A 11 16.55 -46.74 9.03
C ASN A 11 17.44 -47.97 8.75
N LEU A 12 18.69 -48.02 9.23
CA LEU A 12 19.51 -49.23 9.43
C LEU A 12 20.83 -48.85 10.14
N GLY A 13 21.21 -49.64 11.14
CA GLY A 13 22.20 -49.30 12.16
C GLY A 13 23.66 -49.67 11.87
N GLY A 14 24.52 -49.38 12.87
CA GLY A 14 25.93 -49.81 12.94
C GLY A 14 26.89 -48.67 13.32
N PRO A 15 27.65 -48.75 14.43
CA PRO A 15 28.50 -47.67 14.92
C PRO A 15 29.92 -47.78 14.33
N GLY A 16 30.42 -46.66 13.80
CA GLY A 16 31.82 -46.54 13.41
C GLY A 16 31.97 -46.12 11.95
N MET A 17 32.59 -44.96 11.75
CA MET A 17 33.01 -44.38 10.46
C MET A 17 32.08 -43.42 9.72
N ILE A 18 31.06 -42.82 10.36
CA ILE A 18 30.19 -41.80 9.70
C ILE A 18 30.67 -40.36 9.97
N ALA A 19 31.49 -40.12 10.99
CA ALA A 19 31.79 -38.75 11.47
C ALA A 19 32.70 -37.91 10.56
N LYS A 20 33.49 -38.51 9.65
CA LYS A 20 34.52 -37.77 8.89
C LYS A 20 34.09 -37.28 7.50
N TYR A 21 32.99 -37.82 6.95
CA TYR A 21 32.45 -37.43 5.63
C TYR A 21 31.21 -36.53 5.70
N CYS A 22 30.66 -36.30 6.90
CA CYS A 22 29.48 -35.45 7.11
C CYS A 22 29.78 -33.94 6.95
N GLY A 23 31.03 -33.53 7.16
CA GLY A 23 31.42 -32.10 7.13
C GLY A 23 31.56 -31.48 5.74
N LYS A 24 31.82 -32.27 4.69
CA LYS A 24 32.09 -31.74 3.33
C LYS A 24 30.90 -31.79 2.36
N LEU A 25 29.88 -32.60 2.65
CA LEU A 25 28.64 -32.62 1.85
C LEU A 25 27.61 -31.59 2.32
N ALA A 26 27.52 -31.34 3.63
CA ALA A 26 26.57 -30.37 4.19
C ALA A 26 26.87 -28.91 3.77
N ALA A 27 28.14 -28.59 3.48
CA ALA A 27 28.54 -27.26 3.03
C ALA A 27 28.17 -26.97 1.55
N GLN A 28 27.93 -27.99 0.73
CA GLN A 28 27.68 -27.80 -0.71
C GLN A 28 26.19 -27.78 -1.08
N THR A 29 25.31 -28.38 -0.28
CA THR A 29 23.85 -28.39 -0.56
C THR A 29 23.13 -27.12 -0.10
N LEU A 30 23.71 -26.33 0.81
CA LEU A 30 23.12 -25.07 1.28
C LEU A 30 23.24 -23.91 0.26
N ALA A 31 24.20 -23.98 -0.67
CA ALA A 31 24.39 -22.95 -1.69
C ALA A 31 23.36 -23.01 -2.82
N GLY A 32 22.83 -24.20 -3.14
CA GLY A 32 21.88 -24.39 -4.24
C GLY A 32 20.45 -23.94 -3.94
N ILE A 33 20.04 -23.94 -2.67
CA ILE A 33 18.66 -23.65 -2.24
C ILE A 33 18.40 -22.13 -2.16
N LEU A 34 19.45 -21.31 -2.02
CA LEU A 34 19.32 -19.85 -1.91
C LEU A 34 18.89 -19.15 -3.22
N ILE A 35 19.01 -19.81 -4.38
CA ILE A 35 18.63 -19.22 -5.68
C ILE A 35 17.10 -19.23 -5.87
N LEU A 36 16.38 -20.16 -5.23
CA LEU A 36 14.92 -20.31 -5.37
C LEU A 36 14.09 -19.43 -4.42
N LEU A 37 14.75 -18.66 -3.53
CA LEU A 37 14.11 -17.78 -2.55
C LEU A 37 14.19 -16.30 -2.93
N THR A 38 14.60 -15.96 -4.15
CA THR A 38 14.42 -14.60 -4.63
C THR A 38 12.91 -14.38 -4.84
N PRO A 39 12.21 -13.56 -4.02
CA PRO A 39 10.90 -13.11 -4.45
C PRO A 39 11.13 -12.45 -5.81
N ALA A 40 10.49 -12.97 -6.85
CA ALA A 40 10.36 -12.23 -8.08
C ALA A 40 9.75 -10.90 -7.67
N ALA A 41 10.57 -9.86 -7.61
CA ALA A 41 10.12 -8.49 -7.41
C ALA A 41 9.44 -8.12 -8.71
N GLU A 42 8.20 -8.59 -8.88
CA GLU A 42 7.29 -8.06 -9.87
C GLU A 42 7.25 -6.56 -9.58
N ALA A 43 7.81 -5.76 -10.50
CA ALA A 43 7.76 -4.32 -10.39
C ALA A 43 6.28 -3.94 -10.35
N ALA A 44 5.78 -3.56 -9.17
CA ALA A 44 4.40 -3.15 -9.03
C ALA A 44 4.13 -2.02 -10.03
N GLU A 45 3.13 -2.22 -10.89
CA GLU A 45 2.77 -1.24 -11.90
C GLU A 45 2.45 0.09 -11.23
N SER A 46 2.95 1.18 -11.82
CA SER A 46 2.74 2.50 -11.24
C SER A 46 1.27 2.90 -11.31
N LEU A 47 0.73 3.35 -10.17
CA LEU A 47 -0.63 3.89 -10.07
C LEU A 47 -0.72 5.38 -10.44
N ALA A 48 0.38 5.99 -10.90
CA ALA A 48 0.39 7.41 -11.29
C ALA A 48 -0.56 7.69 -12.45
N GLY A 49 -1.25 8.82 -12.41
CA GLY A 49 -2.29 9.20 -13.39
C GLY A 49 -3.66 8.57 -13.12
N SER A 50 -3.72 7.44 -12.40
CA SER A 50 -5.00 6.82 -12.02
C SER A 50 -5.67 7.58 -10.88
N LYS A 51 -7.00 7.70 -10.96
CA LYS A 51 -7.88 8.13 -9.85
C LYS A 51 -8.34 6.96 -8.97
N GLY A 52 -7.97 5.72 -9.32
CA GLY A 52 -8.40 4.51 -8.63
C GLY A 52 -9.92 4.42 -8.48
N HIS A 53 -10.35 3.92 -7.31
CA HIS A 53 -11.76 3.84 -6.95
C HIS A 53 -12.26 5.19 -6.44
N VAL A 54 -13.12 5.84 -7.22
CA VAL A 54 -13.76 7.11 -6.89
C VAL A 54 -15.13 6.85 -6.25
N ARG A 55 -15.30 7.27 -5.00
CA ARG A 55 -16.55 7.13 -4.24
C ARG A 55 -17.51 8.32 -4.47
N PHE A 56 -16.97 9.51 -4.70
CA PHE A 56 -17.74 10.70 -5.07
C PHE A 56 -16.86 11.72 -5.82
N PRO A 57 -17.45 12.59 -6.66
CA PRO A 57 -16.68 13.54 -7.45
C PRO A 57 -15.94 14.55 -6.56
N VAL A 58 -14.66 14.75 -6.86
CA VAL A 58 -13.86 15.82 -6.24
C VAL A 58 -14.04 17.09 -7.04
N TYR A 59 -14.78 18.03 -6.47
CA TYR A 59 -14.97 19.35 -7.05
C TYR A 59 -13.98 20.36 -6.46
N SER A 60 -13.49 21.26 -7.30
CA SER A 60 -12.73 22.43 -6.87
C SER A 60 -13.37 23.65 -7.53
N ALA A 61 -13.67 24.69 -6.73
CA ALA A 61 -14.25 25.91 -7.27
C ALA A 61 -13.33 26.50 -8.36
N PRO A 62 -13.86 26.86 -9.54
CA PRO A 62 -13.07 27.45 -10.63
C PRO A 62 -12.24 28.65 -10.13
N GLY A 63 -11.00 28.75 -10.60
CA GLY A 63 -10.07 29.80 -10.16
C GLY A 63 -9.32 29.53 -8.84
N SER A 64 -9.65 28.44 -8.12
CA SER A 64 -8.91 28.06 -6.91
C SER A 64 -7.50 27.56 -7.22
N THR A 65 -6.49 28.38 -6.92
CA THR A 65 -5.07 28.00 -7.02
C THR A 65 -4.55 27.49 -5.67
N GLY A 66 -4.41 26.18 -5.53
CA GLY A 66 -3.84 25.56 -4.32
C GLY A 66 -4.82 24.66 -3.57
N GLY A 67 -4.61 24.56 -2.25
CA GLY A 67 -5.49 23.85 -1.32
C GLY A 67 -5.87 22.43 -1.76
N CYS A 68 -7.15 22.11 -1.62
CA CYS A 68 -7.68 20.78 -1.91
C CYS A 68 -7.53 20.34 -3.37
N GLY A 69 -7.58 21.26 -4.32
CA GLY A 69 -7.32 20.97 -5.74
C GLY A 69 -5.86 20.57 -5.99
N LYS A 70 -4.89 21.21 -5.31
CA LYS A 70 -3.48 20.80 -5.39
C LYS A 70 -3.28 19.41 -4.77
N ASN A 71 -3.79 19.16 -3.56
CA ASN A 71 -3.67 17.84 -2.94
C ASN A 71 -4.29 16.73 -3.79
N PHE A 72 -5.38 17.01 -4.50
CA PHE A 72 -5.98 16.02 -5.39
C PHE A 72 -5.11 15.73 -6.63
N ARG A 73 -4.44 16.74 -7.19
CA ARG A 73 -3.44 16.54 -8.26
C ARG A 73 -2.24 15.74 -7.76
N ASP A 74 -1.74 16.03 -6.56
CA ASP A 74 -0.64 15.28 -5.96
C ASP A 74 -1.04 13.82 -5.72
N TYR A 75 -2.28 13.57 -5.29
CA TYR A 75 -2.87 12.22 -5.21
C TYR A 75 -2.88 11.50 -6.57
N ILE A 76 -3.32 12.17 -7.64
CA ILE A 76 -3.32 11.59 -8.99
C ILE A 76 -1.90 11.28 -9.45
N ALA A 77 -0.94 12.16 -9.17
CA ALA A 77 0.46 11.98 -9.57
C ALA A 77 1.19 10.88 -8.78
N ALA A 78 0.72 10.50 -7.59
CA ALA A 78 1.38 9.49 -6.76
C ALA A 78 1.41 8.10 -7.41
N HIS A 79 2.56 7.44 -7.30
CA HIS A 79 2.87 6.17 -7.97
C HIS A 79 2.35 4.93 -7.23
N GLY A 80 2.13 5.02 -5.92
CA GLY A 80 1.73 3.89 -5.08
C GLY A 80 0.39 4.12 -4.39
N HIS A 81 0.08 3.26 -3.42
CA HIS A 81 -1.19 3.31 -2.73
C HIS A 81 -1.41 4.66 -2.07
N SER A 82 -2.50 5.31 -2.42
CA SER A 82 -2.78 6.68 -2.04
C SER A 82 -4.28 6.84 -1.82
N ALA A 83 -4.65 7.79 -0.98
CA ALA A 83 -6.05 8.13 -0.74
C ALA A 83 -6.22 9.63 -0.56
N TYR A 84 -7.40 10.08 -0.95
CA TYR A 84 -7.83 11.46 -0.83
C TYR A 84 -9.18 11.49 -0.11
N ALA A 85 -9.23 12.22 0.99
CA ALA A 85 -10.42 12.44 1.79
C ALA A 85 -10.81 13.92 1.70
N MET A 86 -12.11 14.19 1.68
CA MET A 86 -12.61 15.55 1.79
C MET A 86 -14.00 15.59 2.44
N THR A 87 -14.38 16.75 2.94
CA THR A 87 -15.78 17.04 3.21
C THR A 87 -16.54 17.19 1.88
N PRO A 88 -17.83 16.82 1.82
CA PRO A 88 -18.65 17.07 0.64
C PRO A 88 -18.57 18.53 0.22
N PHE A 89 -18.60 18.77 -1.08
CA PHE A 89 -18.69 20.11 -1.63
C PHE A 89 -20.15 20.55 -1.68
N ASN A 90 -20.44 21.76 -1.19
CA ASN A 90 -21.73 22.42 -1.33
C ASN A 90 -21.48 23.92 -1.57
N TRP A 91 -22.14 24.47 -2.59
CA TRP A 91 -22.08 25.88 -2.95
C TRP A 91 -22.56 26.84 -1.86
N ALA A 92 -23.40 26.35 -0.93
CA ALA A 92 -23.89 27.11 0.22
C ALA A 92 -22.96 27.07 1.44
N THR A 93 -21.90 26.26 1.43
CA THR A 93 -20.92 26.20 2.52
C THR A 93 -19.58 26.77 2.07
N GLU A 94 -19.03 27.64 2.89
CA GLU A 94 -17.85 28.44 2.55
C GLU A 94 -16.56 27.61 2.45
N PHE A 95 -16.48 26.46 3.13
CA PHE A 95 -15.23 25.72 3.25
C PHE A 95 -15.35 24.24 2.91
N THR A 96 -14.38 23.78 2.13
CA THR A 96 -14.10 22.36 1.92
C THR A 96 -12.78 22.03 2.60
N ILE A 97 -12.78 21.02 3.47
CA ILE A 97 -11.57 20.48 4.10
C ILE A 97 -11.20 19.19 3.38
N CYS A 98 -9.90 18.95 3.20
CA CYS A 98 -9.37 17.74 2.61
C CYS A 98 -8.13 17.24 3.36
N GLY A 99 -7.82 15.97 3.12
CA GLY A 99 -6.60 15.31 3.57
C GLY A 99 -6.17 14.28 2.52
N SER A 100 -4.88 13.98 2.47
CA SER A 100 -4.34 13.00 1.54
C SER A 100 -3.24 12.19 2.20
N SER A 101 -3.09 10.94 1.76
CA SER A 101 -1.95 10.10 2.07
C SER A 101 -1.42 9.52 0.78
N LEU A 102 -0.12 9.67 0.54
CA LEU A 102 0.52 9.32 -0.73
C LEU A 102 1.52 8.18 -0.50
N ASN A 103 1.57 7.23 -1.43
CA ASN A 103 2.55 6.14 -1.47
C ASN A 103 2.65 5.37 -0.13
N ALA A 104 1.51 5.07 0.49
CA ALA A 104 1.43 4.27 1.69
C ALA A 104 1.72 2.78 1.39
N PRO A 105 2.00 1.96 2.41
CA PRO A 105 2.24 0.52 2.24
C PRO A 105 1.01 -0.26 1.73
N SER A 106 -0.19 0.29 1.89
CA SER A 106 -1.44 -0.31 1.39
C SER A 106 -2.51 0.77 1.18
N GLN A 107 -3.51 0.47 0.36
CA GLN A 107 -4.65 1.36 0.13
C GLN A 107 -5.38 1.68 1.43
N GLN A 108 -5.60 0.69 2.30
CA GLN A 108 -6.26 0.88 3.59
C GLN A 108 -5.46 1.80 4.53
N ALA A 109 -4.13 1.69 4.54
CA ALA A 109 -3.27 2.57 5.32
C ALA A 109 -3.31 4.01 4.80
N ALA A 110 -3.40 4.18 3.47
CA ALA A 110 -3.58 5.49 2.87
C ALA A 110 -4.94 6.10 3.27
N GLU A 111 -6.02 5.33 3.19
CA GLU A 111 -7.38 5.78 3.56
C GLU A 111 -7.44 6.25 5.01
N ALA A 112 -6.92 5.46 5.95
CA ALA A 112 -6.92 5.81 7.37
C ALA A 112 -6.19 7.14 7.62
N LYS A 113 -5.00 7.32 7.04
CA LYS A 113 -4.21 8.56 7.19
C LYS A 113 -4.87 9.76 6.50
N ALA A 114 -5.45 9.56 5.32
CA ALA A 114 -6.15 10.64 4.60
C ALA A 114 -7.37 11.12 5.39
N LEU A 115 -8.18 10.20 5.93
CA LEU A 115 -9.34 10.52 6.76
C LEU A 115 -8.92 11.25 8.04
N GLN A 116 -7.89 10.75 8.74
CA GLN A 116 -7.35 11.38 9.94
C GLN A 116 -6.85 12.80 9.67
N SER A 117 -6.13 12.99 8.56
CA SER A 117 -5.63 14.31 8.13
C SER A 117 -6.79 15.28 7.88
N CYS A 118 -7.83 14.83 7.15
CA CYS A 118 -9.02 15.64 6.90
C CYS A 118 -9.76 16.02 8.19
N GLU A 119 -10.00 15.06 9.09
CA GLU A 119 -10.68 15.34 10.36
C GLU A 119 -9.85 16.24 11.29
N SER A 120 -8.52 16.11 11.25
CA SER A 120 -7.62 17.04 11.95
C SER A 120 -7.74 18.46 11.41
N GLY A 121 -7.87 18.60 10.09
CA GLY A 121 -8.17 19.89 9.44
C GLY A 121 -9.51 20.47 9.92
N ARG A 122 -10.58 19.67 9.95
CA ARG A 122 -11.90 20.10 10.44
C ARG A 122 -11.83 20.61 11.87
N LYS A 123 -11.14 19.87 12.76
CA LYS A 123 -10.94 20.26 14.16
C LYS A 123 -10.10 21.52 14.34
N LYS A 124 -9.07 21.70 13.51
CA LYS A 124 -8.16 22.84 13.57
C LYS A 124 -8.86 24.14 13.17
N TRP A 125 -9.56 24.13 12.04
CA TRP A 125 -10.11 25.35 11.45
C TRP A 125 -11.51 25.69 11.95
N LYS A 126 -12.26 24.73 12.50
CA LYS A 126 -13.61 24.94 13.08
C LYS A 126 -14.57 25.66 12.12
N VAL A 127 -14.37 25.49 10.82
CA VAL A 127 -15.19 26.08 9.76
C VAL A 127 -16.46 25.28 9.52
N SER A 128 -17.51 25.95 9.06
CA SER A 128 -18.71 25.26 8.58
C SER A 128 -18.37 24.51 7.29
N THR A 129 -18.74 23.23 7.25
CA THR A 129 -18.50 22.32 6.13
C THR A 129 -19.82 21.61 5.80
N ALA A 130 -20.00 21.19 4.55
CA ALA A 130 -21.25 20.54 4.12
C ALA A 130 -21.48 19.15 4.75
N GLY A 131 -20.51 18.62 5.48
CA GLY A 131 -20.59 17.31 6.09
C GLY A 131 -19.28 16.88 6.76
N VAL A 132 -19.19 15.59 7.09
CA VAL A 132 -18.00 14.98 7.67
C VAL A 132 -16.94 14.65 6.61
N CYS A 133 -15.69 14.39 7.02
CA CYS A 133 -14.71 13.89 6.07
C CYS A 133 -15.09 12.49 5.60
N SER A 134 -14.90 12.22 4.32
CA SER A 134 -15.08 10.90 3.73
C SER A 134 -14.03 10.68 2.65
N ILE A 135 -13.68 9.42 2.38
CA ILE A 135 -12.77 9.06 1.29
C ILE A 135 -13.47 9.36 -0.03
N ALA A 136 -12.91 10.27 -0.82
CA ALA A 136 -13.43 10.59 -2.14
C ALA A 136 -12.85 9.68 -3.22
N ALA A 137 -11.55 9.36 -3.09
CA ALA A 137 -10.85 8.48 -4.01
C ALA A 137 -9.70 7.74 -3.31
N SER A 138 -9.43 6.51 -3.73
CA SER A 138 -8.28 5.73 -3.28
C SER A 138 -7.76 4.81 -4.38
N LYS A 139 -6.45 4.57 -4.38
CA LYS A 139 -5.74 3.66 -5.28
C LYS A 139 -4.68 2.90 -4.48
#